data_AF-A0A968W2N0-F1
#
_entry.id   AF-A0A968W2N0-F1
#
_cell.length_a   1.000
_cell.length_b   1.000
_cell.length_c   1.000
_cell.angle_alpha   90.00
_cell.angle_beta   90.00
_cell.angle_gamma   90.00
#
_symmetry.space_group_name_H-M   'P 1'
#
loop_
_entity.id
_entity.type
_entity.pdbx_description
1 polymer ?
#
loop_
_entity_poly.entity_id
_entity_poly.type
_entity_poly.pdbx_seq_one_letter_code
_entity_poly.pdbx_strand_id
1 'polypeptide(L)'
;MAITQNYKLNLIQWYPGHIAKAERQLKEQLKLVDVVLEVRDARIPISTHHPQVAEWIGNKARLLILNRLDMISPEARELWSDYFRTHHEIPFYTNAQEGKGIIAVSKAAQSAGSAVNQRRKERGMLPRPIRAVVIGFPNVGKSALINRLLGRRIVQSAARAGVTRSLRWVRISKELELLDAPGIIPLRLDNQEVALKLAICDDIGEASYDNQKVAAVFVDLVGELQETAAKILPENPFLSRYNLESTPYTGEEYLYALAEHKYQGDVERSARHILNDFRKGLLGQFPLELPESMINC
;
A
#
# COMPACT_ATOMS: atom_id res chain seq x y z
N MET A 1 -3.61 17.83 17.75
CA MET A 1 -3.32 18.90 16.77
C MET A 1 -2.78 18.19 15.55
N ALA A 2 -3.12 18.58 14.31
CA ALA A 2 -2.62 17.85 13.15
C ALA A 2 -1.08 17.84 13.17
N ILE A 3 -0.44 16.66 13.18
CA ILE A 3 1.02 16.45 13.20
C ILE A 3 1.73 17.38 12.20
N THR A 4 1.09 17.66 11.07
CA THR A 4 1.56 18.57 10.02
C THR A 4 1.75 20.04 10.46
N GLN A 5 1.15 20.51 11.55
CA GLN A 5 1.38 21.87 12.07
C GLN A 5 2.77 22.03 12.70
N ASN A 6 3.33 20.96 13.27
CA ASN A 6 4.69 20.95 13.83
C ASN A 6 5.76 20.89 12.74
N TYR A 7 5.43 20.29 11.58
CA TYR A 7 6.33 20.10 10.45
C TYR A 7 5.93 20.96 9.23
N LYS A 8 6.08 22.29 9.31
CA LYS A 8 5.74 23.25 8.22
C LYS A 8 6.70 23.21 7.02
N LEU A 9 6.85 22.09 6.32
CA LEU A 9 7.63 21.98 5.08
C LEU A 9 7.00 20.96 4.11
N ASN A 10 7.21 21.13 2.80
CA ASN A 10 6.96 20.08 1.80
C ASN A 10 8.00 18.96 1.98
N LEU A 11 7.69 18.00 2.84
CA LEU A 11 8.60 16.91 3.23
C LEU A 11 8.80 15.88 2.12
N ILE A 12 7.84 15.80 1.19
CA ILE A 12 7.88 14.87 0.06
C ILE A 12 8.09 15.63 -1.25
N GLN A 13 9.08 15.21 -2.03
CA GLN A 13 9.40 15.72 -3.36
C GLN A 13 8.78 14.82 -4.45
N TRP A 14 7.94 15.41 -5.29
CA TRP A 14 7.28 14.71 -6.38
C TRP A 14 7.98 14.93 -7.73
N TYR A 15 7.82 13.98 -8.64
CA TYR A 15 8.39 14.01 -9.99
C TYR A 15 7.26 14.00 -11.05
N PRO A 16 6.62 15.15 -11.36
CA PRO A 16 5.38 15.20 -12.15
C PRO A 16 5.49 14.57 -13.54
N GLY A 17 6.64 14.71 -14.22
CA GLY A 17 6.85 14.14 -15.55
C GLY A 17 6.79 12.61 -15.56
N HIS A 18 7.39 11.96 -14.56
CA HIS A 18 7.33 10.50 -14.42
C HIS A 18 5.91 10.03 -14.07
N ILE A 19 5.23 10.77 -13.19
CA ILE A 19 3.86 10.48 -12.75
C ILE A 19 2.89 10.57 -13.94
N ALA A 20 2.91 11.68 -14.70
CA ALA A 20 2.06 11.88 -15.87
C ALA A 20 2.27 10.80 -16.94
N LYS A 21 3.53 10.39 -17.15
CA LYS A 21 3.86 9.31 -18.09
C LYS A 21 3.28 7.97 -17.64
N ALA A 22 3.42 7.62 -16.35
CA ALA A 22 2.87 6.38 -15.80
C ALA A 22 1.33 6.35 -15.89
N GLU A 23 0.68 7.47 -15.56
CA GLU A 23 -0.78 7.62 -15.65
C GLU A 23 -1.27 7.45 -17.10
N ARG A 24 -0.65 8.16 -18.06
CA ARG A 24 -0.98 8.03 -19.48
C ARG A 24 -0.81 6.59 -19.97
N GLN A 25 0.28 5.93 -19.58
CA GLN A 25 0.52 4.54 -19.94
C GLN A 25 -0.57 3.62 -19.36
N LEU A 26 -0.95 3.79 -18.09
CA LEU A 26 -2.01 3.00 -17.48
C LEU A 26 -3.35 3.18 -18.19
N LYS A 27 -3.75 4.42 -18.51
CA LYS A 27 -5.00 4.71 -19.21
C LYS A 27 -5.10 3.99 -20.55
N GLU A 28 -4.02 3.93 -21.32
CA GLU A 28 -4.00 3.15 -22.57
C GLU A 28 -4.15 1.64 -22.32
N GLN A 29 -3.56 1.12 -21.25
CA GLN A 29 -3.69 -0.30 -20.91
C GLN A 29 -5.08 -0.67 -20.41
N LEU A 30 -5.76 0.24 -19.68
CA LEU A 30 -7.11 0.01 -19.18
C LEU A 30 -8.12 -0.20 -20.31
N LYS A 31 -7.85 0.30 -21.53
CA LYS A 31 -8.66 0.02 -22.72
C LYS A 31 -8.60 -1.45 -23.15
N LEU A 32 -7.51 -2.14 -22.83
CA LEU A 32 -7.22 -3.51 -23.26
C LEU A 32 -7.63 -4.59 -22.24
N VAL A 33 -8.04 -4.18 -21.03
CA VAL A 33 -8.34 -5.07 -19.90
C VAL A 33 -9.84 -5.14 -19.62
N ASP A 34 -10.23 -6.27 -19.04
CA ASP A 34 -11.59 -6.63 -18.68
C ASP A 34 -11.82 -6.51 -17.15
N VAL A 35 -10.77 -6.78 -16.35
CA VAL A 35 -10.81 -6.78 -14.88
C VAL A 35 -9.63 -5.98 -14.32
N VAL A 36 -9.84 -5.26 -13.22
CA VAL A 36 -8.82 -4.48 -12.53
C VAL A 36 -8.62 -5.04 -11.12
N LEU A 37 -7.37 -5.35 -10.78
CA LEU A 37 -6.96 -5.76 -9.43
C LEU A 37 -6.28 -4.54 -8.80
N GLU A 38 -6.99 -3.83 -7.93
CA GLU A 38 -6.41 -2.69 -7.20
C GLU A 38 -5.76 -3.20 -5.92
N VAL A 39 -4.45 -3.02 -5.81
CA VAL A 39 -3.67 -3.41 -4.64
C VAL A 39 -3.40 -2.18 -3.80
N ARG A 40 -3.77 -2.27 -2.53
CA ARG A 40 -3.51 -1.27 -1.49
C ARG A 40 -2.70 -1.88 -0.35
N ASP A 41 -2.04 -1.04 0.43
CA ASP A 41 -1.36 -1.45 1.66
C ASP A 41 -2.37 -1.50 2.81
N ALA A 42 -2.47 -2.65 3.48
CA ALA A 42 -3.43 -2.85 4.57
C ALA A 42 -3.16 -1.94 5.79
N ARG A 43 -1.93 -1.42 5.94
CA ARG A 43 -1.59 -0.47 7.02
C ARG A 43 -2.16 0.92 6.76
N ILE A 44 -2.35 1.29 5.48
CA ILE A 44 -2.82 2.61 5.05
C ILE A 44 -3.79 2.51 3.85
N PRO A 45 -4.96 1.85 4.00
CA PRO A 45 -5.84 1.50 2.88
C PRO A 45 -6.50 2.69 2.17
N ILE A 46 -6.58 3.86 2.83
CA ILE A 46 -7.14 5.09 2.25
C ILE A 46 -6.03 5.88 1.57
N SER A 47 -4.88 6.07 2.23
CA SER A 47 -3.73 6.76 1.61
C SER A 47 -3.22 6.09 0.35
N THR A 48 -3.34 4.76 0.23
CA THR A 48 -2.95 4.00 -0.97
C THR A 48 -4.09 3.83 -1.99
N HIS A 49 -5.18 4.59 -1.85
CA HIS A 49 -6.20 4.71 -2.89
C HIS A 49 -5.86 5.86 -3.85
N HIS A 50 -5.99 5.60 -5.15
CA HIS A 50 -5.87 6.64 -6.15
C HIS A 50 -7.25 7.21 -6.52
N PRO A 51 -7.51 8.52 -6.34
CA PRO A 51 -8.86 9.11 -6.42
C PRO A 51 -9.51 8.96 -7.80
N GLN A 52 -8.71 8.94 -8.87
CA GLN A 52 -9.22 8.80 -10.24
C GLN A 52 -9.48 7.35 -10.67
N VAL A 53 -9.23 6.34 -9.82
CA VAL A 53 -9.42 4.94 -10.21
C VAL A 53 -10.85 4.66 -10.66
N ALA A 54 -11.85 5.16 -9.93
CA ALA A 54 -13.26 4.99 -10.28
C ALA A 54 -13.58 5.54 -11.69
N GLU A 55 -13.04 6.70 -12.02
CA GLU A 55 -13.19 7.32 -13.35
C GLU A 55 -12.54 6.46 -14.45
N TRP A 56 -11.31 5.99 -14.23
CA TRP A 56 -10.55 5.27 -15.25
C TRP A 56 -11.09 3.87 -15.54
N ILE A 57 -11.62 3.19 -14.53
CA ILE A 57 -12.14 1.83 -14.68
C ILE A 57 -13.57 1.82 -15.25
N GLY A 58 -14.35 2.86 -14.98
CA GLY A 58 -15.78 2.91 -15.32
C GLY A 58 -16.52 1.67 -14.83
N ASN A 59 -17.16 0.94 -15.75
CA ASN A 59 -17.97 -0.25 -15.43
C ASN A 59 -17.19 -1.58 -15.42
N LYS A 60 -15.84 -1.54 -15.44
CA LYS A 60 -15.03 -2.77 -15.37
C LYS A 60 -15.13 -3.40 -13.98
N ALA A 61 -15.03 -4.72 -13.92
CA ALA A 61 -14.98 -5.40 -12.63
C ALA A 61 -13.68 -5.01 -11.89
N ARG A 62 -13.82 -4.62 -10.62
CA ARG A 62 -12.72 -4.22 -9.74
C ARG A 62 -12.66 -5.16 -8.55
N LEU A 63 -11.47 -5.71 -8.30
CA LEU A 63 -11.17 -6.48 -7.10
C LEU A 63 -10.25 -5.63 -6.21
N LEU A 64 -10.74 -5.26 -5.03
CA LEU A 64 -9.94 -4.57 -4.01
C LEU A 64 -9.09 -5.60 -3.27
N ILE A 65 -7.77 -5.41 -3.24
CA ILE A 65 -6.81 -6.29 -2.58
C ILE A 65 -6.07 -5.47 -1.53
N LEU A 66 -6.22 -5.85 -0.26
CA LEU A 66 -5.47 -5.26 0.85
C LEU A 66 -4.29 -6.18 1.17
N ASN A 67 -3.11 -5.79 0.70
CA ASN A 67 -1.89 -6.58 0.85
C ASN A 67 -1.11 -6.19 2.11
N ARG A 68 -0.15 -7.02 2.52
CA ARG A 68 0.59 -6.91 3.80
C ARG A 68 -0.31 -7.18 5.03
N LEU A 69 -1.22 -8.15 4.90
CA LEU A 69 -2.10 -8.60 5.99
C LEU A 69 -1.32 -8.96 7.27
N ASP A 70 -0.10 -9.47 7.13
CA ASP A 70 0.82 -9.81 8.21
C ASP A 70 1.32 -8.61 9.03
N MET A 71 1.04 -7.38 8.58
CA MET A 71 1.48 -6.14 9.23
C MET A 71 0.36 -5.44 10.01
N ILE A 72 -0.86 -5.99 10.03
CA ILE A 72 -1.99 -5.43 10.78
C ILE A 72 -2.58 -6.47 11.72
N SER A 73 -3.12 -5.99 12.85
CA SER A 73 -3.83 -6.81 13.82
C SER A 73 -5.14 -7.38 13.24
N PRO A 74 -5.62 -8.54 13.73
CA PRO A 74 -6.94 -9.06 13.40
C PRO A 74 -8.07 -8.05 13.67
N GLU A 75 -7.96 -7.29 14.74
CA GLU A 75 -8.94 -6.27 15.14
C GLU A 75 -8.99 -5.15 14.09
N ALA A 76 -7.83 -4.63 13.66
CA ALA A 76 -7.77 -3.64 12.58
C ALA A 76 -8.34 -4.17 11.27
N ARG A 77 -8.08 -5.45 10.96
CA ARG A 77 -8.63 -6.10 9.76
C ARG A 77 -10.15 -6.15 9.79
N GLU A 78 -10.77 -6.50 10.91
CA GLU A 78 -12.23 -6.53 11.00
C GLU A 78 -12.83 -5.13 10.85
N LEU A 79 -12.24 -4.11 11.50
CA LEU A 79 -12.66 -2.71 11.33
C LEU A 79 -12.62 -2.26 9.86
N TRP A 80 -11.53 -2.55 9.15
CA TRP A 80 -11.42 -2.23 7.73
C TRP A 80 -12.40 -3.04 6.89
N SER A 81 -12.65 -4.31 7.23
CA SER A 81 -13.61 -5.15 6.52
C SER A 81 -15.02 -4.57 6.59
N ASP A 82 -15.42 -4.10 7.77
CA ASP A 82 -16.74 -3.49 7.97
C ASP A 82 -16.83 -2.14 7.26
N TYR A 83 -15.78 -1.31 7.34
CA TYR A 83 -15.71 -0.06 6.58
C TYR A 83 -15.89 -0.28 5.07
N PHE A 84 -15.16 -1.21 4.46
CA PHE A 84 -15.29 -1.44 3.02
C PHE A 84 -16.67 -2.01 2.65
N ARG A 85 -17.24 -2.90 3.48
CA ARG A 85 -18.58 -3.45 3.25
C ARG A 85 -19.67 -2.37 3.28
N THR A 86 -19.61 -1.43 4.22
CA THR A 86 -20.57 -0.31 4.28
C THR A 86 -20.45 0.61 3.07
N HIS A 87 -19.28 0.63 2.42
CA HIS A 87 -19.02 1.34 1.16
C HIS A 87 -19.21 0.46 -0.09
N HIS A 88 -19.86 -0.70 0.04
CA HIS A 88 -20.14 -1.65 -1.05
C HIS A 88 -18.88 -2.19 -1.76
N GLU A 89 -17.73 -2.20 -1.08
CA GLU A 89 -16.50 -2.84 -1.53
C GLU A 89 -16.23 -4.12 -0.73
N ILE A 90 -15.68 -5.15 -1.39
CA ILE A 90 -15.31 -6.41 -0.73
C ILE A 90 -13.78 -6.55 -0.80
N PRO A 91 -13.06 -6.34 0.31
CA PRO A 91 -11.61 -6.45 0.31
C PRO A 91 -11.15 -7.91 0.34
N PHE A 92 -10.18 -8.24 -0.50
CA PHE A 92 -9.42 -9.48 -0.44
C PHE A 92 -8.10 -9.23 0.29
N TYR A 93 -7.96 -9.78 1.49
CA TYR A 93 -6.73 -9.65 2.26
C TYR A 93 -5.67 -10.63 1.79
N THR A 94 -4.44 -10.15 1.57
CA THR A 94 -3.32 -10.98 1.12
C THR A 94 -2.05 -10.71 1.90
N ASN A 95 -1.22 -11.75 2.04
CA ASN A 95 0.22 -11.60 2.17
C ASN A 95 0.85 -12.17 0.90
N ALA A 96 1.15 -11.30 -0.07
CA ALA A 96 1.74 -11.71 -1.33
C ALA A 96 3.18 -12.23 -1.19
N GLN A 97 3.88 -11.91 -0.11
CA GLN A 97 5.21 -12.48 0.15
C GLN A 97 5.12 -13.94 0.57
N GLU A 98 4.12 -14.34 1.37
CA GLU A 98 3.94 -15.72 1.84
C GLU A 98 2.93 -16.53 1.01
N GLY A 99 2.12 -15.86 0.18
CA GLY A 99 1.08 -16.50 -0.63
C GLY A 99 -0.29 -16.64 0.06
N LYS A 100 -0.48 -16.08 1.26
CA LYS A 100 -1.79 -16.07 1.95
C LYS A 100 -2.81 -15.24 1.17
N GLY A 101 -4.04 -15.74 1.04
CA GLY A 101 -5.15 -15.06 0.36
C GLY A 101 -5.15 -15.12 -1.17
N ILE A 102 -4.07 -15.60 -1.79
CA ILE A 102 -3.89 -15.59 -3.27
C ILE A 102 -4.92 -16.47 -3.99
N ILE A 103 -5.31 -17.60 -3.40
CA ILE A 103 -6.31 -18.52 -3.99
C ILE A 103 -7.67 -17.81 -4.11
N ALA A 104 -8.07 -17.05 -3.10
CA ALA A 104 -9.34 -16.32 -3.11
C ALA A 104 -9.34 -15.24 -4.21
N VAL A 105 -8.23 -14.49 -4.35
CA VAL A 105 -8.06 -13.51 -5.43
C VAL A 105 -8.12 -14.16 -6.81
N SER A 106 -7.42 -15.29 -7.00
CA SER A 106 -7.42 -16.02 -8.28
C SER A 106 -8.83 -16.49 -8.67
N LYS A 107 -9.58 -17.07 -7.71
CA LYS A 107 -10.97 -17.48 -7.93
C LYS A 107 -11.86 -16.29 -8.26
N ALA A 108 -11.75 -15.18 -7.53
CA ALA A 108 -12.53 -13.97 -7.79
C ALA A 108 -12.24 -13.37 -9.18
N ALA A 109 -10.97 -13.33 -9.60
CA ALA A 109 -10.58 -12.87 -10.92
C ALA A 109 -11.14 -13.76 -12.04
N GLN A 110 -11.14 -15.08 -11.85
CA GLN A 110 -11.75 -16.03 -12.78
C GLN A 110 -13.27 -15.86 -12.85
N SER A 111 -13.96 -15.72 -11.70
CA SER A 111 -15.40 -15.49 -11.65
C SER A 111 -15.81 -14.18 -12.35
N ALA A 112 -15.10 -13.08 -12.08
CA ALA A 112 -15.30 -11.81 -12.77
C ALA A 112 -15.10 -11.97 -14.28
N GLY A 113 -14.09 -12.75 -14.66
CA GLY A 113 -13.82 -13.11 -16.04
C GLY A 113 -14.94 -13.89 -16.73
N SER A 114 -15.47 -14.92 -16.07
CA SER A 114 -16.58 -15.73 -16.57
C SER A 114 -17.82 -14.86 -16.83
N ALA A 115 -18.15 -13.93 -15.92
CA ALA A 115 -19.26 -12.99 -16.09
C ALA A 115 -19.06 -12.04 -17.28
N VAL A 116 -17.82 -11.63 -17.59
CA VAL A 116 -17.51 -10.85 -18.80
C VAL A 116 -17.71 -11.69 -20.07
N ASN A 117 -17.24 -12.93 -20.08
CA ASN A 117 -17.40 -13.82 -21.23
C ASN A 117 -18.87 -14.25 -21.45
N GLN A 118 -19.67 -14.36 -20.40
CA GLN A 118 -21.11 -14.59 -20.52
C GLN A 118 -21.79 -13.43 -21.26
N ARG A 119 -21.54 -12.19 -20.85
CA ARG A 119 -22.04 -10.99 -21.54
C ARG A 119 -21.58 -10.89 -23.00
N ARG A 120 -20.38 -11.39 -23.31
CA ARG A 120 -19.89 -11.50 -24.71
C ARG A 120 -20.71 -12.48 -25.52
N LYS A 121 -20.98 -13.68 -24.97
CA LYS A 121 -21.79 -14.71 -25.63
C LYS A 121 -23.22 -14.23 -25.90
N GLU A 122 -23.83 -13.52 -24.94
CA GLU A 122 -25.15 -12.89 -25.11
C GLU A 122 -25.20 -11.89 -26.28
N ARG A 123 -24.04 -11.32 -26.63
CA ARG A 123 -23.87 -10.42 -27.79
C ARG A 123 -23.36 -11.13 -29.06
N GLY A 124 -23.37 -12.46 -29.08
CA GLY A 124 -22.91 -13.26 -30.22
C GLY A 124 -21.39 -13.32 -30.41
N MET A 125 -20.59 -12.89 -29.42
CA MET A 125 -19.13 -12.90 -29.51
C MET A 125 -18.53 -14.19 -28.93
N LEU A 126 -17.43 -14.66 -29.52
CA LEU A 126 -16.66 -15.80 -29.00
C LEU A 126 -15.99 -15.47 -27.65
N PRO A 127 -15.90 -16.43 -26.72
CA PRO A 127 -15.15 -16.24 -25.48
C PRO A 127 -13.65 -16.13 -25.77
N ARG A 128 -12.95 -15.33 -24.96
CA ARG A 128 -11.49 -15.23 -25.00
C ARG A 128 -10.91 -15.21 -23.58
N PRO A 129 -9.60 -15.45 -23.42
CA PRO A 129 -8.94 -15.23 -22.13
C PRO A 129 -9.21 -13.82 -21.61
N ILE A 130 -9.47 -13.76 -20.31
CA ILE A 130 -9.79 -12.54 -19.59
C ILE A 130 -8.49 -11.83 -19.30
N ARG A 131 -8.49 -10.55 -19.64
CA ARG A 131 -7.34 -9.69 -19.46
C ARG A 131 -7.52 -8.89 -18.19
N ALA A 132 -6.61 -9.06 -17.25
CA ALA A 132 -6.62 -8.37 -15.98
C ALA A 132 -5.36 -7.50 -15.85
N VAL A 133 -5.47 -6.37 -15.18
CA VAL A 133 -4.33 -5.51 -14.84
C VAL A 133 -4.25 -5.33 -13.34
N VAL A 134 -3.02 -5.34 -12.81
CA VAL A 134 -2.76 -5.02 -11.41
C VAL A 134 -2.34 -3.57 -11.30
N ILE A 135 -3.10 -2.77 -10.55
CA ILE A 135 -2.84 -1.34 -10.32
C ILE A 135 -2.62 -1.07 -8.83
N GLY A 136 -2.04 0.09 -8.52
CA GLY A 136 -1.79 0.54 -7.14
C GLY A 136 -0.53 1.39 -7.05
N PHE A 137 -0.28 1.93 -5.87
CA PHE A 137 0.92 2.73 -5.56
C PHE A 137 2.21 1.91 -5.77
N PRO A 138 3.38 2.54 -5.95
CA PRO A 138 4.67 1.84 -5.88
C PRO A 138 4.77 0.96 -4.62
N ASN A 139 5.54 -0.12 -4.72
CA ASN A 139 5.93 -0.98 -3.58
C ASN A 139 4.81 -1.66 -2.74
N VAL A 140 3.52 -1.38 -2.94
CA VAL A 140 2.37 -2.06 -2.25
C VAL A 140 2.31 -3.59 -2.42
N GLY A 141 3.19 -4.17 -3.24
CA GLY A 141 3.31 -5.62 -3.44
C GLY A 141 2.73 -6.16 -4.75
N LYS A 142 2.43 -5.29 -5.74
CA LYS A 142 1.90 -5.69 -7.07
C LYS A 142 2.70 -6.83 -7.72
N SER A 143 4.02 -6.69 -7.83
CA SER A 143 4.86 -7.71 -8.46
C SER A 143 4.91 -9.02 -7.66
N ALA A 144 4.87 -8.94 -6.33
CA ALA A 144 4.78 -10.13 -5.48
C ALA A 144 3.45 -10.86 -5.70
N LEU A 145 2.34 -10.11 -5.74
CA LEU A 145 1.01 -10.64 -6.03
C LEU A 145 0.96 -11.33 -7.40
N ILE A 146 1.49 -10.68 -8.45
CA ILE A 146 1.56 -11.25 -9.80
C ILE A 146 2.34 -12.56 -9.81
N ASN A 147 3.54 -12.59 -9.21
CA ASN A 147 4.35 -13.80 -9.13
C ASN A 147 3.64 -14.94 -8.41
N ARG A 148 2.91 -14.64 -7.33
CA ARG A 148 2.13 -15.65 -6.59
C ARG A 148 0.95 -16.15 -7.40
N LEU A 149 0.22 -15.28 -8.09
CA LEU A 149 -0.86 -15.67 -8.99
C LEU A 149 -0.36 -16.54 -10.15
N LEU A 150 0.88 -16.34 -10.60
CA LEU A 150 1.52 -17.12 -11.65
C LEU A 150 2.12 -18.45 -11.17
N GLY A 151 2.29 -18.63 -9.85
CA GLY A 151 3.00 -19.79 -9.28
C GLY A 151 4.51 -19.84 -9.59
N ARG A 152 5.08 -18.78 -10.19
CA ARG A 152 6.50 -18.69 -10.55
C ARG A 152 6.96 -17.23 -10.56
N ARG A 153 8.25 -17.01 -10.32
CA ARG A 153 8.87 -15.68 -10.31
C ARG A 153 9.19 -15.22 -11.73
N ILE A 154 8.33 -14.37 -12.30
CA ILE A 154 8.49 -13.79 -13.64
C ILE A 154 8.77 -12.29 -13.56
N VAL A 155 8.06 -11.60 -12.68
CA VAL A 155 8.22 -10.16 -12.47
C VAL A 155 9.25 -9.95 -11.38
N GLN A 156 10.24 -9.10 -11.61
CA GLN A 156 11.19 -8.75 -10.56
C GLN A 156 10.50 -7.89 -9.50
N SER A 157 10.49 -8.32 -8.23
CA SER A 157 9.85 -7.56 -7.14
C SER A 157 10.62 -6.29 -6.72
N ALA A 158 11.88 -6.11 -7.15
CA ALA A 158 12.71 -4.99 -6.72
C ALA A 158 12.58 -3.77 -7.66
N ALA A 159 12.44 -2.58 -7.09
CA ALA A 159 12.59 -1.31 -7.79
C ALA A 159 14.08 -1.05 -8.05
N ARG A 160 14.57 -1.33 -9.27
CA ARG A 160 15.82 -0.71 -9.76
C ARG A 160 15.43 0.55 -10.51
N ALA A 161 15.83 1.70 -9.99
CA ALA A 161 15.75 2.97 -10.70
C ALA A 161 16.47 2.85 -12.06
N GLY A 162 15.90 3.44 -13.12
CA GLY A 162 16.51 3.48 -14.45
C GLY A 162 16.16 2.35 -15.43
N VAL A 163 15.39 1.33 -15.01
CA VAL A 163 14.90 0.29 -15.93
C VAL A 163 13.44 0.53 -16.29
N THR A 164 13.21 1.06 -17.49
CA THR A 164 11.86 1.11 -18.08
C THR A 164 11.41 -0.32 -18.37
N ARG A 165 10.64 -0.93 -17.46
CA ARG A 165 10.06 -2.25 -17.73
C ARG A 165 9.00 -2.09 -18.81
N SER A 166 9.17 -2.80 -19.93
CA SER A 166 8.08 -2.91 -20.90
C SER A 166 6.94 -3.69 -20.25
N LEU A 167 5.74 -3.13 -20.34
CA LEU A 167 4.50 -3.79 -19.94
C LEU A 167 4.40 -5.11 -20.72
N ARG A 168 4.28 -6.24 -20.02
CA ARG A 168 4.13 -7.55 -20.66
C ARG A 168 2.87 -8.24 -20.18
N TRP A 169 2.13 -8.80 -21.12
CA TRP A 169 1.07 -9.75 -20.82
C TRP A 169 1.67 -11.07 -20.39
N VAL A 170 1.19 -11.58 -19.26
CA VAL A 170 1.62 -12.86 -18.71
C VAL A 170 0.41 -13.75 -18.54
N ARG A 171 0.40 -14.87 -19.24
CA ARG A 171 -0.68 -15.85 -19.15
C ARG A 171 -0.56 -16.66 -17.85
N ILE A 172 -1.59 -16.61 -17.01
CA ILE A 172 -1.71 -17.45 -15.79
C ILE A 172 -2.34 -18.79 -16.15
N SER A 173 -3.46 -18.77 -16.87
CA SER A 173 -4.23 -19.96 -17.24
C SER A 173 -4.73 -19.86 -18.67
N LYS A 174 -5.50 -20.87 -19.12
CA LYS A 174 -6.19 -20.76 -20.41
C LYS A 174 -7.20 -19.61 -20.39
N GLU A 175 -7.77 -19.28 -19.24
CA GLU A 175 -8.80 -18.25 -19.07
C GLU A 175 -8.29 -16.88 -18.60
N LEU A 176 -7.04 -16.73 -18.12
CA LEU A 176 -6.57 -15.47 -17.49
C LEU A 176 -5.18 -15.02 -17.95
N GLU A 177 -5.09 -13.77 -18.38
CA GLU A 177 -3.87 -13.02 -18.72
C GLU A 177 -3.73 -11.81 -17.77
N LEU A 178 -2.55 -11.62 -17.18
CA LEU A 178 -2.23 -10.45 -16.36
C LEU A 178 -1.30 -9.49 -17.06
N LEU A 179 -1.56 -8.20 -16.87
CA LEU A 179 -0.67 -7.13 -17.19
C LEU A 179 -0.03 -6.56 -15.92
N ASP A 180 1.30 -6.54 -15.89
CA ASP A 180 2.06 -5.83 -14.87
C ASP A 180 2.14 -4.34 -15.24
N ALA A 181 1.43 -3.48 -14.49
CA ALA A 181 1.49 -2.03 -14.67
C ALA A 181 2.44 -1.39 -13.64
N PRO A 182 3.15 -0.30 -14.00
CA PRO A 182 3.98 0.44 -13.04
C PRO A 182 3.12 0.98 -11.89
N GLY A 183 3.78 1.26 -10.76
CA GLY A 183 3.13 1.97 -9.66
C GLY A 183 2.65 3.35 -10.12
N ILE A 184 1.43 3.71 -9.73
CA ILE A 184 0.80 4.99 -10.07
C ILE A 184 0.57 5.80 -8.80
N ILE A 185 0.82 7.10 -8.89
CA ILE A 185 0.65 8.06 -7.80
C ILE A 185 -0.13 9.25 -8.39
N PRO A 186 -0.98 9.95 -7.62
CA PRO A 186 -1.62 11.18 -8.09
C PRO A 186 -0.60 12.28 -8.44
N LEU A 187 -0.89 13.07 -9.48
CA LEU A 187 -0.05 14.20 -9.90
C LEU A 187 0.06 15.30 -8.83
N ARG A 188 -0.98 15.44 -8.01
CA ARG A 188 -1.03 16.33 -6.86
C ARG A 188 -1.46 15.51 -5.67
N LEU A 189 -0.61 15.48 -4.65
CA LEU A 189 -0.91 14.90 -3.35
C LEU A 189 -0.69 16.01 -2.33
N ASP A 190 -1.72 16.86 -2.21
CA ASP A 190 -1.65 18.10 -1.44
C ASP A 190 -1.72 17.81 0.08
N ASN A 191 -2.33 16.69 0.46
CA ASN A 191 -2.37 16.25 1.85
C ASN A 191 -1.02 15.64 2.28
N GLN A 192 -0.25 16.40 3.04
CA GLN A 192 1.05 15.96 3.56
C GLN A 192 0.95 14.78 4.54
N GLU A 193 -0.15 14.63 5.27
CA GLU A 193 -0.34 13.49 6.18
C GLU A 193 -0.39 12.17 5.42
N VAL A 194 -1.14 12.15 4.30
CA VAL A 194 -1.17 11.02 3.36
C VAL A 194 0.23 10.77 2.78
N ALA A 195 0.94 11.83 2.41
CA ALA A 195 2.29 11.73 1.85
C ALA A 195 3.28 11.11 2.84
N LEU A 196 3.18 11.49 4.11
CA LEU A 196 4.00 10.98 5.20
C LEU A 196 3.70 9.50 5.48
N LYS A 197 2.43 9.12 5.56
CA LYS A 197 2.01 7.71 5.69
C LYS A 197 2.56 6.84 4.56
N LEU A 198 2.49 7.32 3.31
CA LEU A 198 3.10 6.65 2.15
C LEU A 198 4.62 6.49 2.30
N ALA A 199 5.33 7.51 2.79
CA ALA A 199 6.77 7.46 3.04
C ALA A 199 7.13 6.46 4.15
N ILE A 200 6.41 6.48 5.27
CA ILE A 200 6.62 5.56 6.41
C ILE A 200 6.45 4.11 5.94
N CYS A 201 5.41 3.85 5.13
CA CYS A 201 5.08 2.53 4.62
C CYS A 201 5.97 2.04 3.46
N ASP A 202 6.86 2.88 2.92
CA ASP A 202 7.64 2.63 1.70
C ASP A 202 6.76 2.42 0.46
N ASP A 203 5.61 3.09 0.36
CA ASP A 203 4.71 3.04 -0.82
C ASP A 203 5.02 4.15 -1.85
N ILE A 204 6.03 4.96 -1.58
CA ILE A 204 6.66 5.92 -2.50
C ILE A 204 8.19 5.76 -2.39
N GLY A 205 8.93 6.16 -3.43
CA GLY A 205 10.38 5.93 -3.46
C GLY A 205 11.15 6.78 -2.44
N GLU A 206 12.15 6.18 -1.77
CA GLU A 206 12.95 6.82 -0.71
C GLU A 206 13.67 8.11 -1.14
N ALA A 207 13.97 8.26 -2.44
CA ALA A 207 14.53 9.50 -2.99
C ALA A 207 13.58 10.71 -2.94
N SER A 208 12.34 10.50 -2.46
CA SER A 208 11.32 11.55 -2.37
C SER A 208 11.29 12.23 -1.01
N TYR A 209 12.02 11.75 0.01
CA TYR A 209 11.88 12.27 1.37
C TYR A 209 13.16 12.13 2.21
N ASP A 210 13.20 12.87 3.31
CA ASP A 210 14.25 12.80 4.33
C ASP A 210 13.88 11.75 5.40
N ASN A 211 14.77 10.77 5.63
CA ASN A 211 14.48 9.66 6.56
C ASN A 211 14.32 10.13 8.00
N GLN A 212 15.10 11.11 8.45
CA GLN A 212 15.05 11.59 9.84
C GLN A 212 13.72 12.29 10.09
N LYS A 213 13.28 13.15 9.17
CA LYS A 213 12.00 13.84 9.30
C LYS A 213 10.83 12.87 9.26
N VAL A 214 10.83 11.91 8.34
CA VAL A 214 9.76 10.90 8.25
C VAL A 214 9.74 9.98 9.46
N ALA A 215 10.91 9.61 10.00
CA ALA A 215 10.99 8.80 11.21
C ALA A 215 10.52 9.55 12.47
N ALA A 216 10.81 10.85 12.58
CA ALA A 216 10.33 11.68 13.68
C ALA A 216 8.79 11.77 13.66
N VAL A 217 8.22 12.10 12.50
CA VAL A 217 6.76 12.09 12.29
C VAL A 217 6.15 10.74 12.62
N PHE A 218 6.80 9.65 12.24
CA PHE A 218 6.33 8.31 12.54
C PHE A 218 6.24 8.04 14.04
N VAL A 219 7.24 8.47 14.82
CA VAL A 219 7.23 8.32 16.28
C VAL A 219 6.07 9.11 16.89
N ASP A 220 5.88 10.37 16.48
CA ASP A 220 4.75 11.21 16.95
C ASP A 220 3.40 10.57 16.59
N LEU A 221 3.26 10.08 15.36
CA LEU A 221 2.03 9.44 14.89
C LEU A 221 1.70 8.17 15.69
N VAL A 222 2.70 7.37 16.02
CA VAL A 222 2.49 6.20 16.88
C VAL A 222 2.06 6.62 18.28
N GLY A 223 2.64 7.69 18.83
CA GLY A 223 2.20 8.26 20.11
C GLY A 223 0.72 8.66 20.10
N GLU A 224 0.29 9.43 19.09
CA GLU A 224 -1.12 9.82 18.95
C GLU A 224 -2.06 8.61 18.77
N LEU A 225 -1.63 7.60 18.01
CA LEU A 225 -2.40 6.37 17.83
C LEU A 225 -2.47 5.53 19.12
N GLN A 226 -1.44 5.55 19.97
CA GLN A 226 -1.49 4.88 21.27
C GLN A 226 -2.48 5.55 22.21
N GLU A 227 -2.62 6.88 22.16
CA GLU A 227 -3.62 7.61 22.95
C GLU A 227 -5.05 7.37 22.46
N THR A 228 -5.26 7.34 21.13
CA THR A 228 -6.60 7.29 20.51
C THR A 228 -7.10 5.87 20.22
N ALA A 229 -6.19 4.90 20.08
CA ALA A 229 -6.52 3.54 19.65
C ALA A 229 -5.68 2.46 20.36
N ALA A 230 -5.44 2.63 21.67
CA ALA A 230 -4.64 1.73 22.51
C ALA A 230 -5.00 0.23 22.37
N LYS A 231 -6.27 -0.10 22.11
CA LYS A 231 -6.73 -1.49 21.96
C LYS A 231 -6.28 -2.17 20.66
N ILE A 232 -5.86 -1.38 19.66
CA ILE A 232 -5.46 -1.86 18.34
C ILE A 232 -3.94 -1.92 18.20
N LEU A 233 -3.22 -1.04 18.90
CA LEU A 233 -1.77 -0.96 18.86
C LEU A 233 -1.14 -1.86 19.94
N PRO A 234 0.07 -2.40 19.69
CA PRO A 234 0.83 -3.07 20.74
C PRO A 234 1.19 -2.10 21.87
N GLU A 235 1.32 -2.61 23.10
CA GLU A 235 1.79 -1.82 24.23
C GLU A 235 3.25 -1.39 24.02
N ASN A 236 3.49 -0.08 23.97
CA ASN A 236 4.79 0.55 23.88
C ASN A 236 5.76 -0.12 22.88
N PRO A 237 5.47 -0.08 21.56
CA PRO A 237 6.24 -0.80 20.54
C PRO A 237 7.71 -0.41 20.54
N PHE A 238 7.99 0.86 20.81
CA PHE A 238 9.34 1.42 20.91
C PHE A 238 10.11 0.89 22.13
N LEU A 239 9.46 0.84 23.30
CA LEU A 239 10.07 0.27 24.51
C LEU A 239 10.39 -1.21 24.29
N SER A 240 9.44 -1.98 23.79
CA SER A 240 9.60 -3.41 23.54
C SER A 240 10.74 -3.71 22.55
N ARG A 241 10.91 -2.87 21.52
CA ARG A 241 11.93 -3.07 20.47
C ARG A 241 13.30 -2.52 20.83
N TYR A 242 13.35 -1.36 21.47
CA TYR A 242 14.57 -0.58 21.67
C TYR A 242 15.02 -0.46 23.11
N ASN A 243 14.20 -0.91 24.08
CA ASN A 243 14.38 -0.67 25.50
C ASN A 243 14.46 0.84 25.82
N LEU A 244 13.67 1.64 25.10
CA LEU A 244 13.57 3.09 25.24
C LEU A 244 12.12 3.53 24.95
N GLU A 245 11.49 4.16 25.94
CA GLU A 245 10.14 4.73 25.81
C GLU A 245 10.15 5.94 24.87
N SER A 246 9.09 6.08 24.07
CA SER A 246 8.90 7.25 23.21
C SER A 246 8.39 8.46 23.98
N THR A 247 7.62 8.26 25.04
CA THR A 247 7.20 9.35 25.93
C THR A 247 8.27 9.66 26.97
N PRO A 248 8.43 10.93 27.38
CA PRO A 248 7.70 12.13 26.95
C PRO A 248 8.31 12.83 25.72
N TYR A 249 9.20 12.19 24.96
CA TYR A 249 9.91 12.80 23.85
C TYR A 249 8.98 13.16 22.69
N THR A 250 9.26 14.28 22.03
CA THR A 250 8.85 14.47 20.64
C THR A 250 9.56 13.46 19.74
N GLY A 251 9.05 13.21 18.55
CA GLY A 251 9.64 12.25 17.62
C GLY A 251 11.08 12.58 17.22
N GLU A 252 11.41 13.88 17.13
CA GLU A 252 12.79 14.33 16.88
C GLU A 252 13.68 14.03 18.09
N GLU A 253 13.27 14.40 19.30
CA GLU A 253 14.01 14.11 20.54
C GLU A 253 14.21 12.60 20.74
N TYR A 254 13.18 11.79 20.43
CA TYR A 254 13.27 10.34 20.50
C TYR A 254 14.33 9.79 19.55
N LEU A 255 14.42 10.31 18.32
CA LEU A 255 15.44 9.87 17.37
C LEU A 255 16.86 10.15 17.88
N TYR A 256 17.10 11.33 18.44
CA TYR A 256 18.38 11.67 19.04
C TYR A 256 18.68 10.79 20.25
N ALA A 257 17.71 10.59 21.14
CA ALA A 257 17.85 9.73 22.31
C ALA A 257 18.15 8.27 21.92
N LEU A 258 17.45 7.74 20.91
CA LEU A 258 17.70 6.39 20.41
C LEU A 258 19.07 6.27 19.74
N ALA A 259 19.51 7.31 19.01
CA ALA A 259 20.80 7.34 18.36
C ALA A 259 21.94 7.23 19.38
N GLU A 260 21.88 8.01 20.46
CA GLU A 260 22.83 7.90 21.58
C GLU A 260 22.74 6.55 22.27
N HIS A 261 21.52 6.05 22.51
CA HIS A 261 21.30 4.80 23.25
C HIS A 261 21.80 3.56 22.50
N LYS A 262 21.68 3.50 21.17
CA LYS A 262 21.86 2.23 20.42
C LYS A 262 22.69 2.34 19.13
N TYR A 263 22.95 3.56 18.64
CA TYR A 263 23.57 3.77 17.33
C TYR A 263 24.77 4.74 17.35
N GLN A 264 25.43 4.93 18.50
CA GLN A 264 26.64 5.75 18.62
C GLN A 264 26.45 7.19 18.13
N GLY A 265 25.26 7.76 18.37
CA GLY A 265 24.90 9.12 17.94
C GLY A 265 24.52 9.24 16.46
N ASP A 266 24.49 8.14 15.69
CA ASP A 266 24.09 8.17 14.27
C ASP A 266 22.57 8.24 14.12
N VAL A 267 22.06 9.46 13.94
CA VAL A 267 20.63 9.77 13.79
C VAL A 267 20.06 9.22 12.49
N GLU A 268 20.80 9.32 11.37
CA GLU A 268 20.35 8.82 10.07
C GLU A 268 20.17 7.29 10.11
N ARG A 269 21.12 6.59 10.71
CA ARG A 269 21.03 5.14 10.89
C ARG A 269 19.85 4.77 11.78
N SER A 270 19.62 5.52 12.85
CA SER A 270 18.49 5.31 13.78
C SER A 270 17.16 5.46 13.07
N ALA A 271 16.99 6.55 12.31
CA ALA A 271 15.79 6.83 11.52
C ALA A 271 15.48 5.71 10.51
N ARG A 272 16.49 5.29 9.73
CA ARG A 272 16.33 4.16 8.79
C ARG A 272 15.99 2.87 9.50
N HIS A 273 16.59 2.60 10.67
CA HIS A 273 16.31 1.38 11.43
C HIS A 273 14.87 1.34 11.94
N ILE A 274 14.37 2.44 12.51
CA ILE A 274 12.98 2.52 12.98
C ILE A 274 11.99 2.29 11.84
N LEU A 275 12.15 2.99 10.72
CA LEU A 275 11.28 2.83 9.56
C LEU A 275 11.32 1.40 9.02
N ASN A 276 12.51 0.80 8.94
CA ASN A 276 12.66 -0.58 8.47
C ASN A 276 12.09 -1.61 9.44
N ASP A 277 12.21 -1.40 10.75
CA ASP A 277 11.60 -2.28 11.75
C ASP A 277 10.07 -2.24 11.64
N PHE A 278 9.46 -1.06 11.45
CA PHE A 278 8.02 -0.95 11.15
C PHE A 278 7.64 -1.68 9.86
N ARG A 279 8.36 -1.42 8.76
CA ARG A 279 8.10 -2.04 7.44
C ARG A 279 8.23 -3.56 7.42
N LYS A 280 8.95 -4.13 8.40
CA LYS A 280 9.14 -5.57 8.60
C LYS A 280 8.23 -6.14 9.70
N GLY A 281 7.38 -5.34 10.33
CA GLY A 281 6.48 -5.77 11.41
C GLY A 281 7.20 -6.05 12.74
N LEU A 282 8.45 -5.59 12.90
CA LEU A 282 9.26 -5.82 14.12
C LEU A 282 8.88 -4.91 15.29
N LEU A 283 8.07 -3.88 15.02
CA LEU A 283 7.42 -3.06 16.05
C LEU A 283 6.04 -3.60 16.45
N GLY A 284 5.63 -4.75 15.89
CA GLY A 284 4.29 -5.29 16.03
C GLY A 284 3.42 -5.05 14.80
N GLN A 285 2.21 -5.60 14.83
CA GLN A 285 1.26 -5.59 13.71
C GLN A 285 0.19 -4.54 13.94
N PHE A 286 0.37 -3.34 13.41
CA PHE A 286 -0.60 -2.26 13.53
C PHE A 286 -0.63 -1.37 12.27
N PRO A 287 -1.81 -0.85 11.91
CA PRO A 287 -1.94 0.12 10.82
C PRO A 287 -1.61 1.55 11.27
N LEU A 288 -1.38 2.45 10.31
CA LEU A 288 -1.30 3.91 10.54
C LEU A 288 -2.61 4.63 10.21
N GLU A 289 -3.59 3.90 9.69
CA GLU A 289 -4.95 4.38 9.44
C GLU A 289 -5.96 3.45 10.10
N LEU A 290 -7.01 4.06 10.65
CA LEU A 290 -8.22 3.40 11.10
C LEU A 290 -9.42 4.10 10.47
N PRO A 291 -10.56 3.40 10.29
CA PRO A 291 -11.79 4.03 9.82
C PRO A 291 -12.19 5.22 10.71
N GLU A 292 -12.62 6.34 10.10
CA GLU A 292 -12.97 7.58 10.81
C GLU A 292 -14.04 7.40 11.89
N SER A 293 -14.93 6.40 11.73
CA SER A 293 -15.96 6.04 12.71
C SER A 293 -15.41 5.62 14.08
N MET A 294 -14.10 5.41 14.21
CA MET A 294 -13.41 5.05 15.46
C MET A 294 -12.62 6.21 16.09
N ILE A 295 -12.42 7.34 15.38
CA ILE A 295 -11.53 8.42 15.86
C ILE A 295 -12.18 9.26 16.99
N ASN A 296 -13.45 9.00 17.33
CA ASN A 296 -14.20 9.76 18.34
C ASN A 296 -14.94 8.89 19.40
N CYS A 297 -14.50 7.65 19.65
CA CYS A 297 -15.08 6.78 20.67
C CYS A 297 -14.21 6.70 21.93
#